data_AF-A0A7V6HJI9-F1
#
_entry.id   AF-A0A7V6HJI9-F1
#
_cell.length_a   1.000
_cell.length_b   1.000
_cell.length_c   1.000
_cell.angle_alpha   90.00
_cell.angle_beta   90.00
_cell.angle_gamma   90.00
#
_symmetry.space_group_name_H-M   'P 1'
#
loop_
_entity.id
_entity.type
_entity.pdbx_description
1 polymer ?
#
loop_
_entity_poly.entity_id
_entity_poly.type
_entity_poly.pdbx_seq_one_letter_code
_entity_poly.pdbx_strand_id
1 'polypeptide(L)'
;VDGTGTVAATTPDRLPTFADTFSGTVALSTDAFDFTIGTNALGQAAVTPSLAIPGTLGVADSGTINLHFASRPPAGLYPLITCGSFADAGFAAWTLAVSGDAPAGSLTLTQSADTLSVRIVSSGTLILLH
;
A
#
# COMPACT_ATOMS: atom_id res chain seq x y z
N VAL A 1 -16.02 11.37 11.13
CA VAL A 1 -16.60 12.11 9.99
C VAL A 1 -17.69 11.25 9.39
N ASP A 2 -18.90 11.79 9.29
CA ASP A 2 -20.06 11.18 8.65
C ASP A 2 -20.51 12.02 7.42
N GLY A 3 -21.38 11.46 6.58
CA GLY A 3 -21.95 12.16 5.44
C GLY A 3 -21.02 12.26 4.22
N THR A 4 -21.18 13.33 3.44
CA THR A 4 -20.44 13.55 2.19
C THR A 4 -19.56 14.78 2.25
N GLY A 5 -18.39 14.75 1.60
CA GLY A 5 -17.51 15.92 1.55
C GLY A 5 -16.05 15.59 1.23
N THR A 6 -15.17 16.55 1.53
CA THR A 6 -13.73 16.42 1.34
C THR A 6 -13.01 16.52 2.68
N VAL A 7 -12.14 15.55 2.98
CA VAL A 7 -11.27 15.54 4.14
C VAL A 7 -9.83 15.64 3.67
N ALA A 8 -9.10 16.64 4.15
CA ALA A 8 -7.69 16.82 3.82
C ALA A 8 -6.82 16.58 5.05
N ALA A 9 -5.71 15.87 4.88
CA ALA A 9 -4.70 15.68 5.89
C ALA A 9 -3.30 15.66 5.27
N THR A 10 -2.29 16.04 6.03
CA THR A 10 -0.91 16.00 5.55
C THR A 10 -0.36 14.59 5.49
N THR A 11 -0.77 13.73 6.42
CA THR A 11 -0.30 12.35 6.58
C THR A 11 -1.45 11.44 7.04
N PRO A 12 -1.39 10.12 6.78
CA PRO A 12 -2.45 9.19 7.16
C PRO A 12 -2.79 9.17 8.66
N ASP A 13 -1.81 9.34 9.56
CA ASP A 13 -2.00 9.34 11.02
C ASP A 13 -2.83 10.54 11.53
N ARG A 14 -2.99 11.58 10.69
CA ARG A 14 -3.79 12.77 10.97
C ARG A 14 -5.23 12.64 10.49
N LEU A 15 -5.59 11.54 9.83
CA LEU A 15 -6.95 11.31 9.40
C LEU A 15 -7.87 11.09 10.62
N PRO A 16 -9.06 11.70 10.63
CA PRO A 16 -10.05 11.42 11.65
C PRO A 16 -10.62 10.01 11.46
N THR A 17 -11.27 9.47 12.50
CA THR A 17 -12.10 8.28 12.33
C THR A 17 -13.28 8.60 11.42
N PHE A 18 -13.47 7.80 10.38
CA PHE A 18 -14.60 7.87 9.47
C PHE A 18 -15.74 6.97 9.94
N ALA A 19 -16.98 7.40 9.74
CA ALA A 19 -18.13 6.53 9.86
C ALA A 19 -18.24 5.63 8.62
N ASP A 20 -18.83 4.44 8.76
CA ASP A 20 -19.06 3.52 7.65
C ASP A 20 -19.95 4.10 6.54
N THR A 21 -20.70 5.16 6.85
CA THR A 21 -21.57 5.89 5.92
C THR A 21 -20.87 7.03 5.19
N PHE A 22 -19.59 7.29 5.47
CA PHE A 22 -18.86 8.36 4.78
C PHE A 22 -18.70 8.05 3.29
N SER A 23 -19.02 9.04 2.46
CA SER A 23 -18.84 8.96 1.00
C SER A 23 -18.30 10.30 0.50
N GLY A 24 -17.03 10.32 0.12
CA GLY A 24 -16.36 11.56 -0.24
C GLY A 24 -14.92 11.36 -0.67
N THR A 25 -14.20 12.48 -0.79
CA THR A 25 -12.78 12.48 -1.17
C THR A 25 -11.90 12.70 0.05
N VAL A 26 -10.88 11.88 0.21
CA VAL A 26 -9.80 12.05 1.17
C VAL A 26 -8.55 12.47 0.41
N ALA A 27 -8.04 13.67 0.67
CA ALA A 27 -6.85 14.20 0.05
C ALA A 27 -5.68 14.14 1.04
N LEU A 28 -4.65 13.35 0.72
CA LEU A 28 -3.41 13.31 1.47
C LEU A 28 -2.35 14.14 0.75
N SER A 29 -1.76 15.12 1.43
CA SER A 29 -0.71 15.97 0.84
C SER A 29 0.70 15.39 1.01
N THR A 30 0.83 14.11 1.31
CA THR A 30 2.12 13.41 1.42
C THR A 30 2.56 12.94 0.04
N ASP A 31 3.85 13.10 -0.26
CA ASP A 31 4.53 12.55 -1.42
C ASP A 31 5.33 11.28 -1.06
N ALA A 32 5.19 10.79 0.17
CA ALA A 32 5.78 9.55 0.64
C ALA A 32 4.77 8.71 1.43
N PHE A 33 4.78 7.40 1.20
CA PHE A 33 4.10 6.43 2.06
C PHE A 33 5.08 5.35 2.51
N ASP A 34 5.10 5.09 3.82
CA ASP A 34 5.97 4.10 4.44
C ASP A 34 5.15 2.87 4.87
N PHE A 35 5.57 1.71 4.39
CA PHE A 35 4.95 0.42 4.71
C PHE A 35 6.00 -0.58 5.17
N THR A 36 5.68 -1.36 6.19
CA THR A 36 6.47 -2.51 6.63
C THR A 36 5.73 -3.79 6.28
N ILE A 37 6.39 -4.73 5.61
CA ILE A 37 5.90 -6.10 5.41
C ILE A 37 6.68 -7.04 6.30
N GLY A 38 5.98 -7.77 7.14
CA GLY A 38 6.55 -8.78 8.02
C GLY A 38 5.66 -10.01 8.10
N THR A 39 6.04 -10.95 8.96
CA THR A 39 5.16 -12.04 9.40
C THR A 39 4.65 -11.77 10.81
N ASN A 40 3.36 -11.97 11.05
CA ASN A 40 2.79 -11.92 12.39
C ASN A 40 3.20 -13.16 13.23
N ALA A 41 2.76 -13.20 14.50
CA ALA A 41 3.05 -14.32 15.41
C ALA A 41 2.52 -15.68 14.94
N LEU A 42 1.59 -15.70 13.97
CA LEU A 42 1.03 -16.90 13.34
C LEU A 42 1.77 -17.28 12.04
N GLY A 43 2.86 -16.59 11.71
CA GLY A 43 3.65 -16.81 10.48
C GLY A 43 3.00 -16.27 9.21
N GLN A 44 1.95 -15.46 9.32
CA GLN A 44 1.23 -14.91 8.18
C GLN A 44 1.82 -13.56 7.79
N ALA A 45 1.99 -13.32 6.49
CA ALA A 45 2.43 -12.04 5.99
C ALA A 45 1.40 -10.93 6.37
N ALA A 46 1.90 -9.81 6.87
CA ALA A 46 1.12 -8.66 7.27
C ALA A 46 1.82 -7.37 6.84
N VAL A 47 1.02 -6.37 6.49
CA VAL A 47 1.46 -5.02 6.13
C VAL A 47 1.15 -4.09 7.29
N THR A 48 2.09 -3.22 7.68
CA THR A 48 1.92 -2.27 8.76
C THR A 48 2.59 -0.93 8.43
N PRO A 49 1.86 0.19 8.50
CA PRO A 49 0.40 0.25 8.61
C PRO A 49 -0.27 -0.32 7.36
N SER A 50 -1.49 -0.82 7.46
CA SER A 50 -2.37 -0.96 6.29
C SER A 50 -3.29 0.25 6.27
N LEU A 51 -3.42 0.92 5.13
CA LEU A 51 -4.22 2.13 5.02
C LEU A 51 -5.56 1.82 4.36
N ALA A 52 -6.64 1.90 5.14
CA ALA A 52 -8.01 1.76 4.63
C ALA A 52 -8.72 3.12 4.66
N ILE A 53 -9.19 3.58 3.51
CA ILE A 53 -9.84 4.88 3.35
C ILE A 53 -11.26 4.68 2.81
N PRO A 54 -12.30 5.07 3.55
CA PRO A 54 -13.66 5.03 3.01
C PRO A 54 -13.82 6.16 1.99
N GLY A 55 -14.05 5.82 0.73
CA GLY A 55 -14.24 6.79 -0.36
C GLY A 55 -13.01 7.00 -1.24
N THR A 56 -13.02 8.08 -2.01
CA THR A 56 -12.00 8.33 -3.03
C THR A 56 -10.72 8.87 -2.41
N LEU A 57 -9.56 8.27 -2.70
CA LEU A 57 -8.26 8.81 -2.31
C LEU A 57 -7.71 9.71 -3.41
N GLY A 58 -7.48 10.99 -3.07
CA GLY A 58 -6.66 11.91 -3.86
C GLY A 58 -5.18 11.56 -3.73
N VAL A 59 -4.52 11.31 -4.87
CA VAL A 59 -3.11 10.92 -4.94
C VAL A 59 -2.33 12.05 -5.59
N ALA A 60 -1.18 12.43 -5.01
CA ALA A 60 -0.29 13.42 -5.62
C ALA A 60 0.29 12.90 -6.96
N ASP A 61 0.61 13.82 -7.87
CA ASP A 61 1.10 13.51 -9.22
C ASP A 61 2.34 12.60 -9.24
N SER A 62 3.17 12.68 -8.20
CA SER A 62 4.34 11.82 -8.02
C SER A 62 4.69 11.70 -6.54
N GLY A 63 5.48 10.66 -6.23
CA GLY A 63 5.92 10.39 -4.87
C GLY A 63 6.68 9.07 -4.78
N THR A 64 6.95 8.64 -3.54
CA THR A 64 7.66 7.39 -3.25
C THR A 64 6.85 6.50 -2.32
N ILE A 65 6.72 5.23 -2.67
CA ILE A 65 6.31 4.16 -1.75
C ILE A 65 7.58 3.53 -1.18
N ASN A 66 7.84 3.75 0.11
CA ASN A 66 8.91 3.09 0.83
C ASN A 66 8.39 1.79 1.44
N LEU A 67 8.99 0.67 1.03
CA LEU A 67 8.62 -0.66 1.50
C LEU A 67 9.78 -1.29 2.27
N HIS A 68 9.61 -1.43 3.58
CA HIS A 68 10.54 -2.11 4.45
C HIS A 68 10.11 -3.56 4.68
N PHE A 69 10.98 -4.53 4.42
CA PHE A 69 10.73 -5.93 4.72
C PHE A 69 11.37 -6.31 6.06
N ALA A 70 10.54 -6.52 7.09
CA ALA A 70 10.99 -7.02 8.41
C ALA A 70 11.26 -8.54 8.42
N SER A 71 10.83 -9.22 7.36
CA SER A 71 11.07 -10.64 7.10
C SER A 71 10.90 -10.89 5.60
N ARG A 72 11.25 -12.08 5.11
CA ARG A 72 11.05 -12.46 3.70
C ARG A 72 9.70 -13.17 3.50
N PRO A 73 8.62 -12.46 3.11
CA PRO A 73 7.33 -13.10 2.84
C PRO A 73 7.39 -13.96 1.57
N PRO A 74 6.47 -14.92 1.41
CA PRO A 74 6.35 -15.68 0.17
C PRO A 74 5.96 -14.79 -1.02
N ALA A 75 6.07 -15.33 -2.23
CA ALA A 75 5.53 -14.68 -3.43
C ALA A 75 4.00 -14.53 -3.29
N GLY A 76 3.45 -13.43 -3.78
CA GLY A 76 2.05 -13.10 -3.58
C GLY A 76 1.71 -11.64 -3.91
N LEU A 77 0.47 -11.28 -3.61
CA LEU A 77 -0.04 -9.91 -3.74
C LEU A 77 -0.41 -9.42 -2.34
N TYR A 78 0.17 -8.31 -1.93
CA TYR A 78 0.00 -7.74 -0.59
C TYR A 78 -0.62 -6.34 -0.69
N PRO A 79 -1.89 -6.16 -0.26
CA PRO A 79 -2.55 -4.87 -0.25
C PRO A 79 -1.83 -3.89 0.71
N LEU A 80 -1.50 -2.69 0.20
CA LEU A 80 -0.90 -1.60 0.96
C LEU A 80 -1.95 -0.56 1.35
N ILE A 81 -2.77 -0.18 0.36
CA ILE A 81 -3.83 0.82 0.50
C ILE A 81 -5.11 0.25 -0.09
N THR A 82 -6.22 0.35 0.63
CA THR A 82 -7.57 0.11 0.12
C THR A 82 -8.40 1.38 0.23
N CYS A 83 -9.18 1.68 -0.81
CA CYS A 83 -10.06 2.84 -0.86
C CYS A 83 -11.30 2.56 -1.70
N GLY A 84 -12.28 3.47 -1.73
CA GLY A 84 -13.43 3.36 -2.63
C GLY A 84 -13.06 3.55 -4.11
N SER A 85 -12.10 4.44 -4.38
CA SER A 85 -11.46 4.60 -5.68
C SER A 85 -10.22 5.49 -5.57
N PHE A 86 -9.28 5.39 -6.51
CA PHE A 86 -8.23 6.41 -6.65
C PHE A 86 -8.71 7.55 -7.56
N ALA A 87 -8.42 8.79 -7.18
CA ALA A 87 -8.54 9.93 -8.09
C ALA A 87 -7.34 9.98 -9.06
N ASP A 88 -7.54 10.69 -10.17
CA ASP A 88 -6.49 10.99 -11.16
C ASP A 88 -5.76 9.74 -11.69
N ALA A 89 -4.45 9.83 -11.95
CA ALA A 89 -3.64 8.70 -12.44
C ALA A 89 -3.25 7.70 -11.33
N GLY A 90 -3.61 7.97 -10.07
CA GLY A 90 -3.19 7.19 -8.91
C GLY A 90 -1.65 7.12 -8.78
N PHE A 91 -1.13 5.91 -8.60
CA PHE A 91 0.29 5.65 -8.28
C PHE A 91 1.15 5.34 -9.52
N ALA A 92 0.67 5.58 -10.74
CA ALA A 92 1.37 5.19 -11.96
C ALA A 92 2.77 5.82 -12.12
N ALA A 93 2.96 7.05 -11.64
CA ALA A 93 4.24 7.77 -11.69
C ALA A 93 5.07 7.68 -10.39
N TRP A 94 4.61 6.88 -9.42
CA TRP A 94 5.27 6.77 -8.13
C TRP A 94 6.42 5.76 -8.17
N THR A 95 7.49 6.08 -7.43
CA THR A 95 8.66 5.20 -7.31
C THR A 95 8.46 4.22 -6.16
N LEU A 96 8.92 2.97 -6.32
CA LEU A 96 8.99 1.99 -5.24
C LEU A 96 10.43 1.90 -4.72
N ALA A 97 10.65 2.31 -3.47
CA ALA A 97 11.91 2.13 -2.76
C ALA A 97 11.81 0.93 -1.80
N VAL A 98 12.78 0.03 -1.82
CA VAL A 98 12.75 -1.21 -1.04
C VAL A 98 13.95 -1.29 -0.10
N SER A 99 13.71 -1.74 1.14
CA SER A 99 14.77 -1.99 2.14
C SER A 99 14.47 -3.22 3.01
N GLY A 100 15.46 -3.66 3.79
CA GLY A 100 15.33 -4.80 4.71
C GLY A 100 15.48 -6.16 4.03
N ASP A 101 14.80 -7.17 4.58
CA ASP A 101 14.87 -8.59 4.17
C ASP A 101 14.00 -8.88 2.93
N ALA A 102 14.18 -8.08 1.88
CA ALA A 102 13.39 -8.19 0.67
C ALA A 102 13.50 -9.58 0.02
N PRO A 103 12.42 -10.09 -0.60
CA PRO A 103 12.46 -11.32 -1.37
C PRO A 103 13.35 -11.15 -2.61
N ALA A 104 14.03 -12.22 -3.01
CA ALA A 104 15.03 -12.21 -4.09
C ALA A 104 14.43 -12.08 -5.51
N GLY A 105 13.11 -12.05 -5.65
CA GLY A 105 12.43 -11.95 -6.94
C GLY A 105 11.96 -10.54 -7.25
N SER A 106 11.14 -10.39 -8.29
CA SER A 106 10.70 -9.06 -8.72
C SER A 106 9.61 -8.50 -7.81
N LEU A 107 9.71 -7.19 -7.55
CA LEU A 107 8.80 -6.39 -6.75
C LEU A 107 8.23 -5.29 -7.63
N THR A 108 6.91 -5.22 -7.75
CA THR A 108 6.24 -4.18 -8.56
C THR A 108 5.00 -3.68 -7.85
N LEU A 109 4.70 -2.39 -7.98
CA LEU A 109 3.40 -1.84 -7.59
C LEU A 109 2.34 -2.28 -8.61
N THR A 110 1.17 -2.65 -8.12
CA THR A 110 0.02 -3.00 -8.95
C THR A 110 -1.20 -2.32 -8.34
N GLN A 111 -1.85 -1.50 -9.16
CA GLN A 111 -3.06 -0.77 -8.79
C GLN A 111 -4.27 -1.38 -9.48
N SER A 112 -5.31 -1.71 -8.70
CA SER A 112 -6.69 -1.91 -9.18
C SER A 112 -7.51 -0.63 -8.99
N ALA A 113 -8.80 -0.66 -9.31
CA ALA A 113 -9.68 0.50 -9.14
C ALA A 113 -9.70 1.04 -7.69
N ASP A 114 -9.54 0.16 -6.71
CA ASP A 114 -9.77 0.39 -5.27
C ASP A 114 -8.59 0.02 -4.38
N THR A 115 -7.59 -0.70 -4.90
CA THR A 115 -6.50 -1.26 -4.11
C THR A 115 -5.14 -0.99 -4.74
N LEU A 116 -4.21 -0.47 -3.96
CA LEU A 116 -2.79 -0.46 -4.28
C LEU A 116 -2.15 -1.65 -3.57
N SER A 117 -1.48 -2.51 -4.33
CA SER A 117 -0.77 -3.67 -3.79
C SER A 117 0.68 -3.68 -4.24
N VAL A 118 1.54 -4.32 -3.46
CA VAL A 118 2.83 -4.80 -3.96
C VAL A 118 2.68 -6.24 -4.43
N ARG A 119 3.13 -6.51 -5.65
CA ARG A 119 3.23 -7.85 -6.20
C ARG A 119 4.66 -8.34 -6.05
N ILE A 120 4.79 -9.52 -5.44
CA ILE A 120 6.05 -10.22 -5.22
C ILE A 120 6.04 -11.47 -6.10
N VAL A 121 6.98 -11.56 -7.03
CA VAL A 121 7.17 -12.75 -7.87
C VAL A 121 8.36 -13.53 -7.36
N SER A 122 8.24 -14.85 -7.26
CA SER A 122 9.40 -15.70 -6.94
C SER A 122 10.39 -15.72 -8.11
N SER A 123 11.69 -15.75 -7.82
CA SER A 123 12.74 -15.98 -8.82
C SER A 123 12.77 -17.43 -9.35
N GLY A 124 11.89 -18.30 -8.84
CA GLY A 124 11.91 -19.74 -9.08
C GLY A 124 12.81 -20.49 -8.09
N THR A 125 12.74 -21.81 -8.15
CA THR A 125 13.55 -22.71 -7.31
C THR A 125 14.75 -23.19 -8.12
N LEU A 126 15.98 -22.98 -7.63
CA LEU A 126 17.17 -23.66 -8.15
C LEU A 126 17.12 -25.11 -7.66
N ILE A 127 16.97 -26.06 -8.58
CA ILE A 127 17.09 -27.49 -8.29
C ILE A 127 18.53 -27.88 -8.57
N LEU A 128 19.27 -28.28 -7.52
CA LEU A 128 20.57 -28.90 -7.66
C LEU A 128 20.35 -30.41 -7.88
N LEU A 129 20.60 -30.88 -9.11
CA LEU A 129 20.60 -32.31 -9.41
C LEU A 129 21.94 -32.89 -8.93
N HIS A 130 21.90 -33.83 -7.99
CA HIS A 130 23.02 -34.66 -7.58
C HIS A 130 23.11 -35.90 -8.45
#